data_AF-A0A6J1HS02-F1
#
_entry.id   AF-A0A6J1HS02-F1
#
_cell.length_a   1.000
_cell.length_b   1.000
_cell.length_c   1.000
_cell.angle_alpha   90.00
_cell.angle_beta   90.00
_cell.angle_gamma   90.00
#
_symmetry.space_group_name_H-M   'P 1'
#
loop_
_entity.id
_entity.type
_entity.pdbx_description
1 polymer ?
#
loop_
_entity_poly.entity_id
_entity_poly.type
_entity_poly.pdbx_seq_one_letter_code
_entity_poly.pdbx_strand_id
1 'polypeptide(L)'
;MIIVFKPIQTSFTVHKHTFLYTPKLPNSKTSSFLRFCQSNTSDSSEGDPQKQEMLARIAQLQTQKLRLTNFLDEKSADLTQFAEEADAEFEKIGEDAFKELEDASARIMENIESQMQVFEESVELNRQEIEKNDDLLAKFEGRIEEERNEGLFFKNLRQRKPVDKENAKLEMEKIKELTNETAGSKTRRYIYLAFIGLLVIVIAESFLSSPDWRKVAVFGVVLIAMVFQFSYEQRLSSEMEKTDIKEQPEEKK
;
A
#
# COMPACT_ATOMS: atom_id res chain seq x y z
N MET A 1 7.20 -11.37 4.22
CA MET A 1 6.68 -12.22 3.13
C MET A 1 6.97 -11.50 1.82
N ILE A 2 8.05 -11.86 1.14
CA ILE A 2 8.49 -11.19 -0.09
C ILE A 2 7.82 -11.92 -1.25
N ILE A 3 6.85 -11.27 -1.89
CA ILE A 3 6.18 -11.81 -3.09
C ILE A 3 7.05 -11.44 -4.28
N VAL A 4 7.76 -12.43 -4.82
CA VAL A 4 8.54 -12.31 -6.05
C VAL A 4 7.59 -12.42 -7.24
N PHE A 5 7.40 -11.32 -7.98
CA PHE A 5 6.67 -11.35 -9.24
C PHE A 5 7.57 -11.92 -10.35
N LYS A 6 7.24 -13.14 -10.77
CA LYS A 6 7.80 -13.78 -11.98
C LYS A 6 7.14 -13.14 -13.21
N PRO A 7 7.88 -12.55 -14.16
CA PRO A 7 7.27 -12.06 -15.38
C PRO A 7 6.85 -13.26 -16.25
N ILE A 8 5.53 -13.42 -16.45
CA ILE A 8 4.98 -14.34 -17.44
C ILE A 8 5.14 -13.66 -18.80
N GLN A 9 6.07 -14.15 -19.60
CA GLN A 9 6.25 -13.74 -20.98
C GLN A 9 5.08 -14.32 -21.80
N THR A 10 4.05 -13.52 -22.04
CA THR A 10 2.93 -13.91 -22.90
C THR A 10 3.24 -13.55 -24.34
N SER A 11 3.53 -14.56 -25.16
CA SER A 11 3.55 -14.42 -26.61
C SER A 11 2.12 -14.46 -27.14
N PHE A 12 1.38 -13.36 -27.01
CA PHE A 12 0.16 -13.17 -27.77
C PHE A 12 0.51 -12.51 -29.10
N THR A 13 0.44 -13.29 -30.18
CA THR A 13 0.39 -12.76 -31.53
C THR A 13 -0.90 -11.97 -31.68
N VAL A 14 -0.81 -10.64 -31.79
CA VAL A 14 -1.92 -9.77 -32.21
C VAL A 14 -2.27 -10.13 -33.65
N HIS A 15 -3.22 -11.03 -33.83
CA HIS A 15 -3.83 -11.27 -35.13
C HIS A 15 -4.75 -10.08 -35.42
N LYS A 16 -4.29 -9.16 -36.26
CA LYS A 16 -5.14 -8.10 -36.81
C LYS A 16 -6.19 -8.78 -37.68
N HIS A 17 -7.37 -9.00 -37.13
CA HIS A 17 -8.54 -9.32 -37.96
C HIS A 17 -8.91 -8.04 -38.72
N THR A 18 -8.50 -7.99 -39.97
CA THR A 18 -9.04 -7.05 -40.94
C THR A 18 -10.55 -7.25 -40.98
N PHE A 19 -11.30 -6.31 -40.42
CA PHE A 19 -12.74 -6.20 -40.62
C PHE A 19 -12.99 -6.08 -42.12
N LEU A 20 -13.39 -7.18 -42.75
CA LEU A 20 -13.96 -7.14 -44.08
C LEU A 20 -15.37 -6.55 -43.95
N TYR A 21 -15.44 -5.23 -44.08
CA TYR A 21 -16.66 -4.54 -44.47
C TYR A 21 -17.15 -5.19 -45.77
N THR A 22 -18.25 -5.93 -45.70
CA THR A 22 -18.97 -6.37 -46.90
C THR A 22 -19.71 -5.15 -47.45
N PRO A 23 -19.40 -4.66 -48.66
CA PRO A 23 -20.25 -3.67 -49.29
C PRO A 23 -21.56 -4.35 -49.68
N LYS A 24 -22.68 -3.72 -49.31
CA LYS A 24 -24.04 -4.01 -49.81
C LYS A 24 -23.99 -4.35 -51.30
N LEU A 25 -24.41 -5.56 -51.67
CA LEU A 25 -24.62 -5.92 -53.08
C LEU A 25 -25.73 -5.03 -53.68
N PRO A 26 -25.51 -4.41 -54.85
CA PRO A 26 -26.57 -3.74 -55.57
C PRO A 26 -27.51 -4.77 -56.21
N ASN A 27 -28.79 -4.58 -55.93
CA ASN A 27 -29.96 -5.23 -56.49
C ASN A 27 -29.83 -5.44 -58.01
N SER A 28 -29.64 -6.68 -58.48
CA SER A 28 -29.59 -6.99 -59.90
C SER A 28 -31.00 -7.04 -60.47
N LYS A 29 -31.24 -6.17 -61.44
CA LYS A 29 -32.46 -6.06 -62.25
C LYS A 29 -33.03 -7.43 -62.64
N THR A 30 -34.27 -7.64 -62.27
CA THR A 30 -35.18 -8.69 -62.73
C THR A 30 -35.28 -8.65 -64.26
N SER A 31 -34.65 -9.60 -64.95
CA SER A 31 -34.96 -9.89 -66.35
C SER A 31 -36.23 -10.72 -66.39
N SER A 32 -37.33 -10.09 -66.81
CA SER A 32 -38.59 -10.73 -67.14
C SER A 32 -38.41 -11.64 -68.37
N PHE A 33 -38.39 -12.95 -68.16
CA PHE A 33 -38.71 -13.92 -69.21
C PHE A 33 -40.10 -14.48 -68.94
N LEU A 34 -41.12 -13.71 -69.34
CA LEU A 34 -42.44 -14.25 -69.59
C LEU A 34 -42.35 -15.15 -70.81
N ARG A 35 -42.33 -16.47 -70.60
CA ARG A 35 -42.52 -17.45 -71.66
C ARG A 35 -43.94 -18.00 -71.54
N PHE A 36 -44.83 -17.41 -72.35
CA PHE A 36 -46.15 -17.96 -72.65
C PHE A 36 -45.96 -19.13 -73.62
N CYS A 37 -46.43 -20.32 -73.25
CA CYS A 37 -46.72 -21.42 -74.17
C CYS A 37 -48.11 -21.97 -73.85
N GLN A 38 -49.08 -21.54 -74.65
CA GLN A 38 -50.35 -22.19 -74.98
C GLN A 38 -50.02 -23.35 -75.96
N SER A 39 -50.69 -24.50 -76.09
CA SER A 39 -51.96 -25.10 -75.64
C SER A 39 -51.86 -26.62 -75.86
N ASN A 40 -52.57 -27.42 -75.05
CA ASN A 40 -53.60 -28.37 -75.50
C ASN A 40 -53.95 -29.36 -74.38
N THR A 41 -55.24 -29.62 -74.29
CA THR A 41 -55.95 -30.47 -73.34
C THR A 41 -55.54 -31.94 -73.44
N SER A 42 -55.06 -32.52 -72.36
CA SER A 42 -55.71 -33.65 -71.65
C SER A 42 -54.85 -34.14 -70.49
N ASP A 43 -55.57 -34.62 -69.47
CA ASP A 43 -55.14 -35.53 -68.41
C ASP A 43 -54.38 -34.99 -67.20
N SER A 44 -55.11 -34.99 -66.09
CA SER A 44 -54.69 -35.14 -64.70
C SER A 44 -53.19 -35.43 -64.50
N SER A 45 -52.37 -34.38 -64.51
CA SER A 45 -50.96 -34.50 -64.15
C SER A 45 -50.87 -34.56 -62.62
N GLU A 46 -50.88 -35.77 -62.11
CA GLU A 46 -50.22 -36.09 -60.86
C GLU A 46 -48.81 -35.49 -60.92
N GLY A 47 -48.48 -34.63 -59.96
CA GLY A 47 -47.23 -33.86 -59.99
C GLY A 47 -46.01 -34.78 -59.94
N ASP A 48 -45.00 -34.47 -60.76
CA ASP A 48 -43.74 -35.22 -60.80
C ASP A 48 -43.15 -35.38 -59.38
N PRO A 49 -43.02 -36.63 -58.87
CA PRO A 49 -42.64 -36.89 -57.48
C PRO A 49 -41.26 -36.31 -57.13
N GLN A 50 -40.35 -36.20 -58.10
CA GLN A 50 -39.03 -35.60 -57.87
C GLN A 50 -39.12 -34.08 -57.61
N LYS A 51 -40.04 -33.38 -58.28
CA LYS A 51 -40.26 -31.95 -58.06
C LYS A 51 -40.90 -31.68 -56.72
N GLN A 52 -41.83 -32.54 -56.30
CA GLN A 52 -42.45 -32.44 -54.97
C GLN A 52 -41.42 -32.68 -53.85
N GLU A 53 -40.52 -33.65 -54.01
CA GLU A 53 -39.43 -33.89 -53.06
C GLU A 53 -38.46 -32.69 -52.99
N MET A 54 -38.09 -32.11 -54.14
CA MET A 54 -37.25 -30.90 -54.15
C MET A 54 -37.93 -29.71 -53.45
N LEU A 55 -39.22 -29.50 -53.68
CA LEU A 55 -40.00 -28.47 -52.96
C LEU A 55 -40.02 -28.71 -51.46
N ALA A 56 -40.21 -29.96 -51.02
CA ALA A 56 -40.17 -30.33 -49.61
C ALA A 56 -38.80 -30.04 -48.97
N ARG A 57 -37.69 -30.36 -49.67
CA ARG A 57 -36.33 -30.04 -49.21
C ARG A 57 -36.09 -28.53 -49.12
N ILE A 58 -36.58 -27.75 -50.09
CA ILE A 58 -36.49 -26.27 -50.05
C ILE A 58 -37.25 -25.71 -48.85
N ALA A 59 -38.46 -26.20 -48.58
CA ALA A 59 -39.26 -25.79 -47.43
C ALA A 59 -38.57 -26.14 -46.09
N GLN A 60 -37.95 -27.32 -46.00
CA GLN A 60 -37.16 -27.73 -44.83
C GLN A 60 -35.94 -26.81 -44.63
N LEU A 61 -35.20 -26.49 -45.69
CA LEU A 61 -34.05 -25.59 -45.64
C LEU A 61 -34.46 -24.17 -45.23
N GLN A 62 -35.59 -23.66 -45.75
CA GLN A 62 -36.13 -22.37 -45.36
C GLN A 62 -36.52 -22.35 -43.87
N THR A 63 -37.10 -23.43 -43.37
CA THR A 63 -37.45 -23.57 -41.95
C THR A 63 -36.20 -23.58 -41.07
N GLN A 64 -35.17 -24.35 -41.45
CA GLN A 64 -33.91 -24.39 -40.71
C GLN A 64 -33.19 -23.05 -40.72
N LYS A 65 -33.20 -22.33 -41.84
CA LYS A 65 -32.66 -20.98 -41.95
C LYS A 65 -33.35 -20.03 -40.97
N LEU A 66 -34.68 -20.03 -40.94
CA LEU A 66 -35.43 -19.16 -40.02
C LEU A 66 -35.13 -19.47 -38.56
N ARG A 67 -35.03 -20.77 -38.19
CA ARG A 67 -34.63 -21.17 -36.83
C ARG A 67 -33.22 -20.67 -36.48
N LEU A 68 -32.26 -20.81 -37.40
CA LEU A 68 -30.88 -20.36 -37.15
C LEU A 68 -30.79 -18.84 -37.03
N THR A 69 -31.51 -18.10 -37.88
CA THR A 69 -31.57 -16.65 -37.80
C THR A 69 -32.18 -16.20 -36.47
N ASN A 70 -33.29 -16.80 -36.04
CA ASN A 70 -33.89 -16.46 -34.75
C ASN A 70 -32.95 -16.75 -33.57
N PHE A 71 -32.23 -17.89 -33.59
CA PHE A 71 -31.24 -18.21 -32.56
C PHE A 71 -30.07 -17.23 -32.56
N LEU A 72 -29.60 -16.81 -33.74
CA LEU A 72 -28.54 -15.81 -33.85
C LEU A 72 -29.00 -14.46 -33.33
N ASP A 73 -30.22 -14.05 -33.66
CA ASP A 73 -30.81 -12.79 -33.19
C ASP A 73 -30.97 -12.79 -31.67
N GLU A 74 -31.49 -13.89 -31.08
CA GLU A 74 -31.59 -14.08 -29.63
C GLU A 74 -30.22 -13.98 -28.95
N LYS A 75 -29.21 -14.71 -29.46
CA LYS A 75 -27.86 -14.66 -28.88
C LYS A 75 -27.20 -13.29 -29.03
N SER A 76 -27.49 -12.56 -30.11
CA SER A 76 -26.99 -11.21 -30.30
C SER A 76 -27.63 -10.22 -29.32
N ALA A 77 -28.92 -10.40 -29.01
CA ALA A 77 -29.62 -9.60 -28.01
C ALA A 77 -29.07 -9.90 -26.61
N ASP A 78 -28.91 -11.18 -26.24
CA ASP A 78 -28.32 -11.59 -24.96
C ASP A 78 -26.92 -10.98 -24.77
N LEU A 79 -26.08 -11.03 -25.81
CA LEU A 79 -24.72 -10.49 -25.74
C LEU A 79 -24.72 -8.97 -25.61
N THR A 80 -25.67 -8.29 -26.25
CA THR A 80 -25.84 -6.84 -26.13
C THR A 80 -26.28 -6.46 -24.71
N GLN A 81 -27.24 -7.19 -24.14
CA GLN A 81 -27.67 -6.99 -22.76
C GLN A 81 -26.53 -7.23 -21.78
N PHE A 82 -25.74 -8.29 -21.97
CA PHE A 82 -24.58 -8.58 -21.13
C PHE A 82 -23.54 -7.47 -21.19
N ALA A 83 -23.29 -6.89 -22.37
CA ALA A 83 -22.37 -5.76 -22.51
C ALA A 83 -22.88 -4.51 -21.78
N GLU A 84 -24.17 -4.18 -21.93
CA GLU A 84 -24.79 -3.03 -21.26
C GLU A 84 -24.81 -3.19 -19.74
N GLU A 85 -25.10 -4.39 -19.23
CA GLU A 85 -25.07 -4.71 -17.80
C GLU A 85 -23.64 -4.65 -17.25
N ALA A 86 -22.65 -5.19 -17.97
CA ALA A 86 -21.25 -5.11 -17.57
C ALA A 86 -20.76 -3.65 -17.52
N ASP A 87 -21.09 -2.83 -18.52
CA ASP A 87 -20.73 -1.41 -18.53
C ASP A 87 -21.36 -0.67 -17.34
N ALA A 88 -22.63 -0.94 -17.04
CA ALA A 88 -23.31 -0.35 -15.88
C ALA A 88 -22.71 -0.80 -14.54
N GLU A 89 -22.33 -2.08 -14.41
CA GLU A 89 -21.65 -2.58 -13.22
C GLU A 89 -20.25 -1.97 -13.05
N PHE A 90 -19.49 -1.82 -14.14
CA PHE A 90 -18.18 -1.17 -14.10
C PHE A 90 -18.27 0.30 -13.72
N GLU A 91 -19.23 1.03 -14.27
CA GLU A 91 -19.46 2.43 -13.91
C GLU A 91 -19.83 2.56 -12.43
N LYS A 92 -20.72 1.70 -11.95
CA LYS A 92 -21.11 1.67 -10.53
C LYS A 92 -19.92 1.35 -9.60
N ILE A 93 -19.14 0.32 -9.91
CA ILE A 93 -17.95 -0.04 -9.11
C ILE A 93 -16.92 1.09 -9.15
N GLY A 94 -16.72 1.71 -10.30
CA GLY A 94 -15.85 2.87 -10.46
C GLY A 94 -16.29 4.02 -9.57
N GLU A 95 -17.54 4.42 -9.65
CA GLU A 95 -18.12 5.52 -8.86
C GLU A 95 -18.05 5.23 -7.35
N ASP A 96 -18.42 4.03 -6.92
CA ASP A 96 -18.37 3.63 -5.50
C ASP A 96 -16.92 3.67 -4.97
N ALA A 97 -15.95 3.18 -5.75
CA ALA A 97 -14.54 3.22 -5.38
C ALA A 97 -13.98 4.65 -5.35
N PHE A 98 -14.37 5.51 -6.30
CA PHE A 98 -13.98 6.91 -6.31
C PHE A 98 -14.55 7.66 -5.11
N LYS A 99 -15.80 7.40 -4.77
CA LYS A 99 -16.44 8.01 -3.61
C LYS A 99 -15.80 7.59 -2.28
N GLU A 100 -15.47 6.30 -2.12
CA GLU A 100 -14.75 5.82 -0.93
C GLU A 100 -13.36 6.47 -0.83
N LEU A 101 -12.67 6.62 -1.97
CA LEU A 101 -11.37 7.29 -2.03
C LEU A 101 -11.46 8.77 -1.64
N GLU A 102 -12.44 9.51 -2.15
CA GLU A 102 -12.66 10.91 -1.80
C GLU A 102 -12.99 11.07 -0.31
N ASP A 103 -13.84 10.21 0.24
CA ASP A 103 -14.21 10.24 1.66
C ASP A 103 -13.00 9.92 2.56
N ALA A 104 -12.17 8.95 2.18
CA ALA A 104 -10.92 8.65 2.87
C ALA A 104 -9.92 9.82 2.78
N SER A 105 -9.80 10.44 1.61
CA SER A 105 -8.94 11.61 1.40
C SER A 105 -9.39 12.80 2.25
N ALA A 106 -10.70 13.05 2.33
CA ALA A 106 -11.26 14.11 3.16
C ALA A 106 -10.93 13.90 4.65
N ARG A 107 -11.06 12.66 5.16
CA ARG A 107 -10.68 12.32 6.54
C ARG A 107 -9.19 12.50 6.82
N ILE A 108 -8.33 12.13 5.87
CA ILE A 108 -6.88 12.33 6.02
C ILE A 108 -6.56 13.83 6.05
N MET A 109 -7.18 14.63 5.17
CA MET A 109 -6.98 16.07 5.14
C MET A 109 -7.44 16.73 6.44
N GLU A 110 -8.61 16.35 6.95
CA GLU A 110 -9.13 16.84 8.23
C GLU A 110 -8.18 16.50 9.40
N ASN A 111 -7.63 15.28 9.40
CA ASN A 111 -6.67 14.88 10.42
C ASN A 111 -5.38 15.71 10.35
N ILE A 112 -4.84 15.91 9.14
CA ILE A 112 -3.65 16.74 8.92
C ILE A 112 -3.91 18.19 9.37
N GLU A 113 -5.05 18.78 9.02
CA GLU A 113 -5.41 20.14 9.42
C GLU A 113 -5.51 20.26 10.94
N SER A 114 -6.16 19.30 11.60
CA SER A 114 -6.26 19.29 13.06
C SER A 114 -4.89 19.17 13.75
N GLN A 115 -3.98 18.32 13.21
CA GLN A 115 -2.62 18.21 13.73
C GLN A 115 -1.80 19.48 13.45
N MET A 116 -1.97 20.10 12.28
CA MET A 116 -1.30 21.35 11.93
C MET A 116 -1.72 22.47 12.87
N GLN A 117 -3.00 22.57 13.19
CA GLN A 117 -3.51 23.59 14.12
C GLN A 117 -2.94 23.39 15.53
N VAL A 118 -2.92 22.16 16.04
CA VAL A 118 -2.29 21.85 17.35
C VAL A 118 -0.80 22.17 17.32
N PHE A 119 -0.12 21.88 16.21
CA PHE A 119 1.28 22.21 16.04
C PHE A 119 1.50 23.73 16.04
N GLU A 120 0.70 24.50 15.30
CA GLU A 120 0.78 25.96 15.27
C GLU A 120 0.56 26.58 16.65
N GLU A 121 -0.46 26.11 17.39
CA GLU A 121 -0.69 26.54 18.78
C GLU A 121 0.52 26.20 19.68
N SER A 122 1.09 25.00 19.53
CA SER A 122 2.26 24.59 20.32
C SER A 122 3.52 25.41 20.01
N VAL A 123 3.72 25.78 18.74
CA VAL A 123 4.86 26.60 18.31
C VAL A 123 4.71 28.02 18.85
N GLU A 124 3.51 28.60 18.80
CA GLU A 124 3.27 29.94 19.31
C GLU A 124 3.41 30.01 20.84
N LEU A 125 2.90 29.00 21.56
CA LEU A 125 3.12 28.88 23.01
C LEU A 125 4.61 28.74 23.35
N ASN A 126 5.34 27.88 22.63
CA ASN A 126 6.77 27.69 22.85
C ASN A 126 7.58 28.97 22.53
N ARG A 127 7.19 29.72 21.48
CA ARG A 127 7.79 31.02 21.16
C ARG A 127 7.62 32.01 22.32
N GLN A 128 6.41 32.10 22.88
CA GLN A 128 6.14 32.97 24.03
C GLN A 128 6.91 32.53 25.29
N GLU A 129 7.10 31.22 25.50
CA GLU A 129 7.89 30.70 26.61
C GLU A 129 9.37 31.05 26.46
N ILE A 130 9.93 30.91 25.26
CA ILE A 130 11.31 31.31 24.96
C ILE A 130 11.50 32.81 25.21
N GLU A 131 10.58 33.66 24.72
CA GLU A 131 10.65 35.11 24.90
C GLU A 131 10.63 35.51 26.39
N LYS A 132 9.80 34.85 27.21
CA LYS A 132 9.77 35.05 28.66
C LYS A 132 11.04 34.56 29.34
N ASN A 133 11.57 33.42 28.90
CA ASN A 133 12.82 32.86 29.44
C ASN A 133 14.02 33.76 29.11
N ASP A 134 14.05 34.36 27.92
CA ASP A 134 15.09 35.30 27.51
C ASP A 134 15.05 36.60 28.35
N ASP A 135 13.87 37.16 28.61
CA ASP A 135 13.71 38.32 29.52
C ASP A 135 14.14 37.97 30.96
N LEU A 136 13.75 36.78 31.44
CA LEU A 136 14.18 36.30 32.75
C LEU A 136 15.71 36.16 32.82
N LEU A 137 16.33 35.64 31.75
CA LEU A 137 17.78 35.46 31.66
C LEU A 137 18.50 36.81 31.63
N ALA A 138 18.00 37.78 30.86
CA ALA A 138 18.55 39.14 30.82
C ALA A 138 18.48 39.83 32.18
N LYS A 139 17.36 39.69 32.90
CA LYS A 139 17.21 40.19 34.28
C LYS A 139 18.15 39.47 35.25
N PHE A 140 18.35 38.17 35.08
CA PHE A 140 19.28 37.41 35.89
C PHE A 140 20.72 37.88 35.67
N GLU A 141 21.15 38.04 34.43
CA GLU A 141 22.49 38.51 34.08
C GLU A 141 22.75 39.93 34.60
N GLY A 142 21.78 40.83 34.46
CA GLY A 142 21.85 42.18 35.04
C GLY A 142 22.03 42.18 36.56
N ARG A 143 21.28 41.32 37.28
CA ARG A 143 21.47 41.16 38.74
C ARG A 143 22.85 40.62 39.09
N ILE A 144 23.39 39.69 38.31
CA ILE A 144 24.70 39.10 38.58
C ILE A 144 25.82 40.13 38.34
N GLU A 145 25.72 40.95 37.30
CA GLU A 145 26.65 42.03 37.01
C GLU A 145 26.65 43.09 38.15
N GLU A 146 25.45 43.48 38.61
CA GLU A 146 25.27 44.40 39.75
C GLU A 146 25.81 43.81 41.06
N GLU A 147 25.45 42.56 41.39
CA GLU A 147 25.95 41.85 42.57
C GLU A 147 27.47 41.64 42.55
N ARG A 148 28.06 41.48 41.36
CA ARG A 148 29.51 41.42 41.18
C ARG A 148 30.17 42.78 41.44
N ASN A 149 29.61 43.85 40.90
CA ASN A 149 30.12 45.21 41.08
C ASN A 149 30.02 45.67 42.54
N GLU A 150 29.01 45.21 43.27
CA GLU A 150 28.82 45.51 44.69
C GLU A 150 29.55 44.54 45.64
N GLY A 151 30.22 43.50 45.12
CA GLY A 151 30.89 42.47 45.93
C GLY A 151 29.93 41.60 46.77
N LEU A 152 28.62 41.65 46.48
CA LEU A 152 27.56 40.95 47.20
C LEU A 152 27.24 39.56 46.62
N PHE A 153 27.75 39.23 45.43
CA PHE A 153 27.57 37.95 44.75
C PHE A 153 27.79 36.72 45.66
N PHE A 154 28.89 36.70 46.42
CA PHE A 154 29.21 35.59 47.33
C PHE A 154 28.32 35.56 48.59
N LYS A 155 27.71 36.69 48.97
CA LYS A 155 26.80 36.80 50.11
C LYS A 155 25.42 36.24 49.75
N ASN A 156 24.95 36.48 48.52
CA ASN A 156 23.70 35.92 48.00
C ASN A 156 23.81 34.42 47.68
N LEU A 157 24.96 33.94 47.18
CA LEU A 157 25.22 32.50 47.02
C LEU A 157 25.17 31.73 48.36
N ARG A 158 25.61 32.36 49.45
CA ARG A 158 25.58 31.77 50.80
C ARG A 158 24.18 31.85 51.45
N GLN A 159 23.29 32.72 50.96
CA GLN A 159 21.90 32.87 51.41
C GLN A 159 20.90 32.03 50.63
N ARG A 160 21.25 31.53 49.43
CA ARG A 160 20.42 30.54 48.74
C ARG A 160 20.33 29.30 49.63
N LYS A 161 19.10 28.92 50.03
CA LYS A 161 18.87 27.63 50.70
C LYS A 161 19.52 26.54 49.84
N PRO A 162 20.27 25.58 50.43
CA PRO A 162 20.74 24.44 49.67
C PRO A 162 19.51 23.82 49.00
N VAL A 163 19.55 23.68 47.67
CA VAL A 163 18.51 22.95 46.93
C VAL A 163 18.31 21.63 47.67
N ASP A 164 17.07 21.37 48.05
CA ASP A 164 16.73 20.25 48.90
C ASP A 164 17.32 18.99 48.26
N LYS A 165 18.28 18.37 48.94
CA LYS A 165 19.03 17.22 48.38
C LYS A 165 18.07 16.11 47.96
N GLU A 166 16.90 16.06 48.59
CA GLU A 166 15.82 15.14 48.29
C GLU A 166 15.16 15.47 46.95
N ASN A 167 14.80 16.72 46.68
CA ASN A 167 14.20 17.12 45.39
C ASN A 167 15.17 16.96 44.22
N ALA A 168 16.45 17.30 44.41
CA ALA A 168 17.47 17.08 43.38
C ALA A 168 17.73 15.59 43.12
N LYS A 169 17.65 14.74 44.16
CA LYS A 169 17.73 13.28 44.00
C LYS A 169 16.50 12.74 43.28
N LEU A 170 15.30 13.23 43.60
CA LEU A 170 14.06 12.82 42.94
C LEU A 170 14.03 13.20 41.46
N GLU A 171 14.50 14.40 41.10
CA GLU A 171 14.62 14.81 39.70
C GLU A 171 15.69 13.98 38.96
N MET A 172 16.81 13.68 39.62
CA MET A 172 17.84 12.81 39.05
C MET A 172 17.36 11.36 38.89
N GLU A 173 16.53 10.87 39.80
CA GLU A 173 15.88 9.57 39.73
C GLU A 173 14.85 9.52 38.61
N LYS A 174 14.06 10.59 38.42
CA LYS A 174 13.13 10.73 37.29
C LYS A 174 13.85 10.77 35.94
N ILE A 175 14.99 11.47 35.85
CA ILE A 175 15.83 11.48 34.65
C ILE A 175 16.48 10.10 34.42
N LYS A 176 16.91 9.41 35.48
CA LYS A 176 17.45 8.05 35.43
C LYS A 176 16.37 7.06 34.96
N GLU A 177 15.13 7.18 35.44
CA GLU A 177 13.99 6.36 35.03
C GLU A 177 13.66 6.57 33.55
N LEU A 178 13.52 7.82 33.10
CA LEU A 178 13.29 8.15 31.69
C LEU A 178 14.43 7.66 30.78
N THR A 179 15.66 7.74 31.26
CA THR A 179 16.83 7.21 30.55
C THR A 179 16.83 5.69 30.52
N ASN A 180 16.42 5.00 31.59
CA ASN A 180 16.31 3.54 31.64
C ASN A 180 15.20 3.03 30.70
N GLU A 181 14.05 3.71 30.66
CA GLU A 181 12.95 3.39 29.75
C GLU A 181 13.33 3.58 28.27
N THR A 182 14.16 4.60 28.00
CA THR A 182 14.63 4.92 26.64
C THR A 182 15.84 4.09 26.19
N ALA A 183 16.80 3.80 27.09
CA ALA A 183 18.11 3.23 26.75
C ALA A 183 18.17 1.68 26.82
N GLY A 184 17.09 1.01 27.22
CA GLY A 184 17.05 -0.45 27.36
C GLY A 184 15.78 -1.10 26.82
N SER A 185 15.08 -0.47 25.88
CA SER A 185 13.76 -0.97 25.46
C SER A 185 13.87 -2.36 24.82
N LYS A 186 13.06 -3.30 25.33
CA LYS A 186 12.97 -4.68 24.83
C LYS A 186 12.74 -4.71 23.32
N THR A 187 12.02 -3.72 22.79
CA THR A 187 11.73 -3.53 21.37
C THR A 187 12.98 -3.38 20.51
N ARG A 188 13.95 -2.54 20.92
CA ARG A 188 15.20 -2.34 20.16
C ARG A 188 16.02 -3.64 20.09
N ARG A 189 16.07 -4.41 21.18
CA ARG A 189 16.72 -5.72 21.24
C ARG A 189 16.10 -6.73 20.28
N TYR A 190 14.77 -6.80 20.20
CA TYR A 190 14.07 -7.68 19.25
C TYR A 190 14.34 -7.28 17.79
N ILE A 191 14.46 -5.98 17.50
CA ILE A 191 14.81 -5.48 16.17
C ILE A 191 16.22 -5.95 15.77
N TYR A 192 17.23 -5.85 16.64
CA TYR A 192 18.56 -6.36 16.33
C TYR A 192 18.58 -7.88 16.15
N LEU A 193 17.86 -8.63 16.99
CA LEU A 193 17.75 -10.09 16.83
C LEU A 193 17.06 -10.48 15.51
N ALA A 194 16.05 -9.72 15.07
CA ALA A 194 15.39 -9.93 13.79
C ALA A 194 16.34 -9.68 12.61
N PHE A 195 17.13 -8.60 12.65
CA PHE A 195 18.12 -8.33 11.61
C PHE A 195 19.24 -9.36 11.57
N ILE A 196 19.77 -9.77 12.73
CA ILE A 196 20.77 -10.84 12.83
C ILE A 196 20.21 -12.13 12.25
N GLY A 197 18.97 -12.49 12.60
CA GLY A 197 18.27 -13.67 12.04
C GLY A 197 18.11 -13.60 10.53
N LEU A 198 17.68 -12.46 9.98
CA LEU A 198 17.56 -12.24 8.54
C LEU A 198 18.93 -12.41 7.83
N LEU A 199 19.99 -11.86 8.41
CA LEU A 199 21.35 -11.94 7.85
C LEU A 199 21.87 -13.39 7.82
N VAL A 200 21.58 -14.18 8.86
CA VAL A 200 21.93 -15.61 8.92
C VAL A 200 21.19 -16.40 7.83
N ILE A 201 19.91 -16.11 7.58
CA ILE A 201 19.12 -16.74 6.51
C ILE A 201 19.74 -16.40 5.14
N VAL A 202 20.06 -15.14 4.90
CA VAL A 202 20.70 -14.69 3.63
C VAL A 202 22.06 -15.36 3.41
N ILE A 203 22.83 -15.55 4.48
CA ILE A 203 24.10 -16.29 4.43
C ILE A 203 23.85 -17.76 4.07
N ALA A 204 22.89 -18.43 4.71
CA ALA A 204 22.55 -19.83 4.45
C ALA A 204 22.06 -20.05 3.01
N GLU A 205 21.20 -19.17 2.48
CA GLU A 205 20.76 -19.21 1.08
C GLU A 205 21.93 -18.97 0.11
N SER A 206 22.85 -18.08 0.46
CA SER A 206 24.05 -17.82 -0.35
C SER A 206 24.99 -19.05 -0.40
N PHE A 207 25.04 -19.88 0.64
CA PHE A 207 25.76 -21.16 0.60
C PHE A 207 25.03 -22.22 -0.24
N LEU A 208 23.69 -22.23 -0.23
CA LEU A 208 22.90 -23.27 -0.89
C LEU A 208 22.73 -23.05 -2.40
N SER A 209 22.62 -21.80 -2.85
CA SER A 209 22.35 -21.47 -4.25
C SER A 209 23.61 -21.48 -5.14
N SER A 210 24.75 -21.03 -4.61
CA SER A 210 26.11 -21.17 -5.19
C SER A 210 27.08 -20.43 -4.27
N PRO A 211 28.18 -21.05 -3.79
CA PRO A 211 29.08 -20.42 -2.83
C PRO A 211 29.90 -19.29 -3.48
N ASP A 212 29.36 -18.08 -3.46
CA ASP A 212 30.12 -16.86 -3.73
C ASP A 212 30.85 -16.43 -2.45
N TRP A 213 32.08 -16.95 -2.28
CA TRP A 213 32.90 -16.73 -1.07
C TRP A 213 33.10 -15.25 -0.76
N ARG A 214 33.09 -14.38 -1.78
CA ARG A 214 33.17 -12.92 -1.62
C ARG A 214 31.94 -12.34 -0.95
N LYS A 215 30.75 -12.79 -1.33
CA LYS A 215 29.46 -12.33 -0.78
C LYS A 215 29.29 -12.82 0.66
N VAL A 216 29.66 -14.07 0.92
CA VAL A 216 29.70 -14.65 2.27
C VAL A 216 30.66 -13.90 3.18
N ALA A 217 31.87 -13.58 2.72
CA ALA A 217 32.84 -12.84 3.52
C ALA A 217 32.34 -11.44 3.91
N VAL A 218 31.71 -10.72 2.98
CA VAL A 218 31.11 -9.40 3.24
C VAL A 218 30.00 -9.51 4.29
N PHE A 219 29.06 -10.44 4.13
CA PHE A 219 28.00 -10.64 5.12
C PHE A 219 28.53 -11.14 6.47
N GLY A 220 29.59 -11.94 6.48
CA GLY A 220 30.25 -12.39 7.71
C GLY A 220 30.85 -11.24 8.52
N VAL A 221 31.54 -10.30 7.88
CA VAL A 221 32.08 -9.10 8.55
C VAL A 221 30.95 -8.24 9.12
N VAL A 222 29.87 -8.05 8.35
CA VAL A 222 28.69 -7.29 8.80
C VAL A 222 28.01 -7.97 9.98
N LEU A 223 27.88 -9.30 9.96
CA LEU A 223 27.31 -10.08 11.06
C LEU A 223 28.12 -9.91 12.34
N ILE A 224 29.46 -9.99 12.24
CA ILE A 224 30.36 -9.79 13.38
C ILE A 224 30.18 -8.39 13.97
N ALA A 225 30.18 -7.35 13.14
CA ALA A 225 29.97 -5.96 13.58
C ALA A 225 28.62 -5.79 14.29
N MET A 226 27.56 -6.40 13.77
CA MET A 226 26.22 -6.32 14.34
C MET A 226 26.11 -7.06 15.69
N VAL A 227 26.78 -8.20 15.84
CA VAL A 227 26.87 -8.93 17.11
C VAL A 227 27.68 -8.13 18.14
N PHE A 228 28.73 -7.42 17.73
CA PHE A 228 29.46 -6.50 18.62
C PHE A 228 28.58 -5.35 19.10
N GLN A 229 27.83 -4.71 18.20
CA GLN A 229 26.90 -3.63 18.56
C GLN A 229 25.82 -4.12 19.51
N PHE A 230 25.24 -5.29 19.25
CA PHE A 230 24.28 -5.95 20.13
C PHE A 230 24.87 -6.26 21.52
N SER A 231 26.10 -6.79 21.57
CA SER A 231 26.78 -7.12 22.82
C SER A 231 27.13 -5.87 23.64
N TYR A 232 27.48 -4.77 22.99
CA TYR A 232 27.74 -3.49 23.64
C TYR A 232 26.47 -2.93 24.30
N GLU A 233 25.34 -2.94 23.58
CA GLU A 233 24.06 -2.54 24.14
C GLU A 233 23.61 -3.45 25.28
N GLN A 234 23.81 -4.77 25.15
CA GLN A 234 23.49 -5.71 26.22
C GLN A 234 24.35 -5.48 27.47
N ARG A 235 25.64 -5.16 27.28
CA ARG A 235 26.54 -4.79 28.39
C ARG A 235 26.06 -3.52 29.08
N LEU A 236 25.71 -2.48 28.33
CA LEU A 236 25.19 -1.23 28.88
C LEU A 236 23.90 -1.47 29.69
N SER A 237 22.96 -2.24 29.14
CA SER A 237 21.75 -2.64 29.88
C SER A 237 22.07 -3.43 31.15
N SER A 238 23.05 -4.34 31.10
CA SER A 238 23.43 -5.15 32.27
C SER A 238 24.23 -4.38 33.34
N GLU A 239 25.00 -3.37 32.93
CA GLU A 239 25.72 -2.46 33.82
C GLU A 239 24.68 -1.64 34.61
N MET A 240 23.66 -1.13 33.92
CA MET A 240 22.53 -0.40 34.51
C MET A 240 21.73 -1.27 35.49
N GLU A 241 21.45 -2.54 35.13
CA GLU A 241 20.78 -3.53 36.01
C GLU A 241 21.62 -3.86 37.26
N LYS A 242 22.96 -3.92 37.16
CA LYS A 242 23.85 -4.21 38.30
C LYS A 242 24.02 -3.04 39.26
N THR A 243 23.97 -1.80 38.78
CA THR A 243 23.96 -0.61 39.65
C THR A 243 22.72 -0.54 40.53
N ASP A 244 21.58 -1.06 40.06
CA ASP A 244 20.33 -1.10 40.83
C ASP A 244 20.38 -2.07 42.02
N ILE A 245 21.14 -3.17 41.89
CA ILE A 245 21.29 -4.19 42.94
C ILE A 245 22.30 -3.75 44.02
N LYS A 246 23.28 -2.88 43.68
CA LYS A 246 24.33 -2.43 44.62
C LYS A 246 23.94 -1.25 45.51
N GLU A 247 22.85 -0.55 45.23
CA GLU A 247 22.38 0.59 46.03
C GLU A 247 21.39 0.21 47.15
N GLN A 248 21.10 -1.09 47.36
CA GLN A 248 20.49 -1.54 48.61
C GLN A 248 21.58 -1.74 49.68
N PRO A 249 21.64 -0.90 50.74
CA PRO A 249 22.56 -1.15 51.84
C PRO A 249 22.13 -2.40 52.60
N GLU A 250 23.05 -3.36 52.74
CA GLU A 250 22.94 -4.42 53.73
C GLU A 250 22.74 -3.79 55.12
N GLU A 251 21.52 -3.90 55.67
CA GLU A 251 21.30 -3.78 57.11
C GLU A 251 22.02 -4.95 57.79
N LYS A 252 23.27 -4.70 58.22
CA LYS A 252 23.95 -5.54 59.20
C LYS A 252 23.42 -5.22 60.59
N LYS A 253 22.77 -6.21 61.21
CA LYS A 253 22.66 -6.36 62.66
C LYS A 253 23.16 -7.74 63.06
#